data_AF-A0AAV0JZ81-F1
#
_entry.id   AF-A0AAV0JZ81-F1
#
_cell.length_a   1.000
_cell.length_b   1.000
_cell.length_c   1.000
_cell.angle_alpha   90.00
_cell.angle_beta   90.00
_cell.angle_gamma   90.00
#
_symmetry.space_group_name_H-M   'P 1'
#
loop_
_entity.id
_entity.type
_entity.pdbx_description
1 polymer ?
#
loop_
_entity_poly.entity_id
_entity_poly.type
_entity_poly.pdbx_seq_one_letter_code
_entity_poly.pdbx_strand_id
1 'polypeptide(L)'
;SSPTNLKVALLQVPPGTYYLGFFNGLGLARNQAKSTKKGLGFSFSANVTAHGCKQASGYRGESCNFRVDHLSSAAAASCHNSTEPKFYSLNVVQVAQQLKLGFKSPNNSTGRNHQIMCYARLNALPGNDNESHDYSVEISKEPLLILLPNMGTWYFKLQPLRRYQEEESQPVCYSMDWQVKVCSNGMAGPNCSSRTQVLKGVHFGLRTMPYVYLPDVTKSKTIKVHPANSTSTATKSSDSAWTYYFFNTSKGTSGKNMYIRVEPRSRIEFDLYVRYSGLPSVDLWDYCYRNHKAEGKNNSIMFKVYEAANEGGISFYLLYPKEGDWIVGLRHKHVGSNNYSDYDQ
;
A
#
# COMPACT_ATOMS: atom_id res chain seq x y z
N SER A 1 9.51 -25.51 -29.86
CA SER A 1 9.46 -25.04 -28.45
C SER A 1 8.14 -25.48 -27.86
N SER A 2 8.16 -26.24 -26.76
CA SER A 2 6.96 -26.57 -26.00
C SER A 2 6.32 -25.28 -25.47
N PRO A 3 5.00 -25.09 -25.58
CA PRO A 3 4.35 -23.93 -24.99
C PRO A 3 4.54 -23.98 -23.48
N THR A 4 5.22 -22.97 -22.93
CA THR A 4 5.33 -22.79 -21.48
C THR A 4 3.99 -22.29 -20.98
N ASN A 5 3.19 -23.17 -20.39
CA ASN A 5 1.92 -22.82 -19.80
C ASN A 5 2.16 -22.19 -18.42
N LEU A 6 2.04 -20.87 -18.31
CA LEU A 6 1.98 -20.17 -17.03
C LEU A 6 0.52 -20.17 -16.55
N LYS A 7 0.17 -21.07 -15.64
CA LYS A 7 -1.14 -21.05 -14.95
C LYS A 7 -0.99 -20.25 -13.66
N VAL A 8 -1.70 -19.14 -13.54
CA VAL A 8 -1.77 -18.36 -12.29
C VAL A 8 -3.16 -18.52 -11.71
N ALA A 9 -3.29 -19.15 -10.54
CA ALA A 9 -4.58 -19.41 -9.90
C ALA A 9 -5.04 -18.18 -9.09
N LEU A 10 -6.36 -17.94 -9.04
CA LEU A 10 -6.99 -16.75 -8.44
C LEU A 10 -6.68 -16.56 -6.93
N LEU A 11 -6.30 -17.63 -6.23
CA LEU A 11 -5.81 -17.56 -4.84
C LEU A 11 -4.42 -16.90 -4.73
N GLN A 12 -3.77 -16.59 -5.85
CA GLN A 12 -2.44 -16.00 -5.91
C GLN A 12 -2.39 -14.64 -6.63
N VAL A 13 -3.50 -14.17 -7.23
CA VAL A 13 -3.49 -12.95 -8.05
C VAL A 13 -4.58 -11.95 -7.66
N PRO A 14 -4.20 -10.80 -7.05
CA PRO A 14 -5.17 -9.77 -6.69
C PRO A 14 -5.69 -9.05 -7.94
N PRO A 15 -7.01 -8.72 -8.05
CA PRO A 15 -7.55 -7.95 -9.16
C PRO A 15 -6.70 -6.74 -9.49
N GLY A 16 -6.42 -6.56 -10.77
CA GLY A 16 -5.55 -5.50 -11.23
C GLY A 16 -5.23 -5.64 -12.71
N THR A 17 -4.40 -4.72 -13.19
CA THR A 17 -3.87 -4.79 -14.55
C THR A 17 -2.54 -5.52 -14.53
N TYR A 18 -2.42 -6.60 -15.31
CA TYR A 18 -1.19 -7.34 -15.48
C TYR A 18 -0.51 -6.96 -16.79
N TYR A 19 0.79 -6.73 -16.72
CA TYR A 19 1.62 -6.43 -17.89
C TYR A 19 2.44 -7.66 -18.20
N LEU A 20 2.19 -8.25 -19.37
CA LEU A 20 3.00 -9.34 -19.92
C LEU A 20 3.87 -8.78 -21.04
N GLY A 21 5.18 -8.95 -20.92
CA GLY A 21 6.10 -8.48 -21.93
C GLY A 21 7.56 -8.68 -21.56
N PHE A 22 8.45 -8.42 -22.51
CA PHE A 22 9.88 -8.36 -22.27
C PHE A 22 10.25 -6.98 -21.76
N PHE A 23 10.48 -6.86 -20.45
CA PHE A 23 10.95 -5.63 -19.86
C PHE A 23 12.47 -5.56 -20.02
N ASN A 24 12.94 -4.75 -20.97
CA ASN A 24 14.35 -4.37 -21.02
C ASN A 24 14.63 -3.51 -19.79
N GLY A 25 15.13 -4.13 -18.71
CA GLY A 25 15.59 -3.40 -17.54
C GLY A 25 16.57 -2.30 -17.95
N LEU A 26 16.49 -1.14 -17.30
CA LEU A 26 17.62 -0.22 -17.28
C LEU A 26 18.70 -0.92 -16.45
N GLY A 27 19.56 -1.70 -17.10
CA GLY A 27 20.75 -2.23 -16.46
C GLY A 27 21.57 -1.11 -15.82
N LEU A 28 22.44 -1.47 -14.88
CA LEU A 28 23.40 -0.55 -14.28
C LEU A 28 24.09 0.27 -15.39
N ALA A 29 23.85 1.59 -15.37
CA ALA A 29 24.45 2.60 -16.24
C ALA A 29 24.24 2.41 -17.76
N ARG A 30 23.36 3.24 -18.34
CA ARG A 30 23.40 3.60 -19.76
C ARG A 30 24.65 4.47 -19.99
N ASN A 31 25.81 3.86 -20.18
CA ASN A 31 26.97 4.56 -20.72
C ASN A 31 26.65 4.88 -22.20
N GLN A 32 26.82 6.14 -22.61
CA GLN A 32 26.49 6.62 -23.96
C GLN A 32 27.24 5.91 -25.11
N ALA A 33 28.15 4.97 -24.82
CA ALA A 33 28.98 4.28 -25.79
C ALA A 33 28.36 3.00 -26.43
N LYS A 34 27.11 2.60 -26.09
CA LYS A 34 26.43 1.48 -26.75
C LYS A 34 25.23 1.94 -27.57
N SER A 35 25.50 2.79 -28.56
CA SER A 35 24.63 3.02 -29.69
C SER A 35 24.98 2.00 -30.80
N THR A 36 23.97 1.46 -31.48
CA THR A 36 24.05 0.60 -32.68
C THR A 36 24.53 -0.85 -32.54
N LYS A 37 23.70 -1.69 -31.91
CA LYS A 37 23.37 -2.99 -32.53
C LYS A 37 21.86 -3.02 -32.72
N LYS A 38 21.39 -3.06 -33.98
CA LYS A 38 19.98 -3.34 -34.30
C LYS A 38 19.65 -4.69 -33.65
N GLY A 39 18.92 -4.65 -32.54
CA GLY A 39 18.47 -5.85 -31.86
C GLY A 39 17.57 -6.64 -32.80
N LEU A 40 17.74 -7.97 -32.81
CA LEU A 40 16.82 -8.88 -33.48
C LEU A 40 15.40 -8.59 -32.99
N GLY A 41 14.46 -8.35 -33.91
CA GLY A 41 13.05 -8.20 -33.58
C GLY A 41 12.49 -9.56 -33.21
N PHE A 42 12.10 -9.75 -31.95
CA PHE A 42 11.42 -10.96 -31.51
C PHE A 42 9.90 -10.73 -31.62
N SER A 43 9.21 -11.62 -32.33
CA SER A 43 7.75 -11.69 -32.31
C SER A 43 7.33 -12.84 -31.41
N PHE A 44 6.36 -12.60 -30.54
CA PHE A 44 5.77 -13.61 -29.69
C PHE A 44 4.25 -13.53 -29.78
N SER A 45 3.61 -14.69 -29.62
CA SER A 45 2.17 -14.81 -29.48
C SER A 45 1.90 -15.44 -28.12
N ALA A 46 0.97 -14.87 -27.37
CA ALA A 46 0.52 -15.39 -26.09
C ALA A 46 -1.00 -15.51 -26.14
N ASN A 47 -1.52 -16.68 -25.73
CA ASN A 47 -2.95 -16.87 -25.53
C ASN A 47 -3.25 -16.70 -24.04
N VAL A 48 -4.06 -15.69 -23.71
CA VAL A 48 -4.44 -15.36 -22.33
C VAL A 48 -5.92 -15.69 -22.15
N THR A 49 -6.22 -16.68 -21.33
CA THR A 49 -7.59 -17.01 -20.94
C THR A 49 -7.83 -16.60 -19.49
N ALA A 50 -8.91 -15.86 -19.25
CA ALA A 50 -9.35 -15.47 -17.91
C ALA A 50 -10.72 -16.11 -17.64
N HIS A 51 -10.81 -16.89 -16.58
CA HIS A 51 -12.05 -17.48 -16.11
C HIS A 51 -12.50 -16.73 -14.86
N GLY A 52 -13.78 -16.36 -14.82
CA GLY A 52 -14.41 -15.69 -13.69
C GLY A 52 -15.77 -16.30 -13.35
N CYS A 53 -16.27 -15.99 -12.16
CA CYS A 53 -17.55 -16.50 -11.69
C CYS A 53 -18.70 -15.83 -12.44
N LYS A 54 -19.52 -16.64 -13.13
CA LYS A 54 -20.69 -16.18 -13.91
C LYS A 54 -21.92 -15.89 -13.05
N GLN A 55 -22.00 -16.43 -11.83
CA GLN A 55 -23.13 -16.27 -10.92
C GLN A 55 -23.12 -14.89 -10.23
N ALA A 56 -24.28 -14.49 -9.71
CA ALA A 56 -24.57 -13.19 -9.10
C ALA A 56 -23.47 -12.68 -8.15
N SER A 57 -23.34 -11.35 -8.08
CA SER A 57 -22.37 -10.60 -7.28
C SER A 57 -22.23 -11.17 -5.86
N GLY A 58 -21.08 -11.76 -5.56
CA GLY A 58 -20.78 -12.27 -4.21
C GLY A 58 -19.98 -13.57 -4.21
N TYR A 59 -20.03 -14.37 -5.28
CA TYR A 59 -19.25 -15.62 -5.36
C TYR A 59 -17.82 -15.41 -5.87
N ARG A 60 -16.87 -16.11 -5.23
CA ARG A 60 -15.42 -16.08 -5.49
C ARG A 60 -14.82 -17.48 -5.27
N GLY A 61 -13.55 -17.67 -5.64
CA GLY A 61 -12.82 -18.94 -5.55
C GLY A 61 -12.60 -19.61 -6.91
N GLU A 62 -11.72 -20.60 -6.99
CA GLU A 62 -11.39 -21.31 -8.24
C GLU A 62 -12.62 -21.98 -8.87
N SER A 63 -13.49 -22.53 -8.03
CA SER A 63 -14.76 -23.16 -8.45
C SER A 63 -15.98 -22.29 -8.18
N CYS A 64 -15.80 -21.00 -7.87
CA CYS A 64 -16.89 -20.06 -7.59
C CYS A 64 -17.88 -20.51 -6.50
N ASN A 65 -17.35 -21.21 -5.50
CA ASN A 65 -18.12 -21.85 -4.44
C ASN A 65 -18.16 -21.05 -3.13
N PHE A 66 -17.37 -19.97 -3.01
CA PHE A 66 -17.33 -19.16 -1.79
C PHE A 66 -18.16 -17.91 -1.94
N ARG A 67 -19.20 -17.78 -1.11
CA ARG A 67 -19.94 -16.53 -0.96
C ARG A 67 -19.14 -15.57 -0.07
N VAL A 68 -18.96 -14.35 -0.54
CA VAL A 68 -18.28 -13.27 0.16
C VAL A 68 -19.29 -12.19 0.49
N ASP A 69 -19.53 -11.98 1.78
CA ASP A 69 -20.46 -10.96 2.24
C ASP A 69 -19.73 -9.61 2.41
N HIS A 70 -20.35 -8.53 1.97
CA HIS A 70 -19.78 -7.18 2.06
C HIS A 70 -20.10 -6.55 3.41
N LEU A 71 -19.07 -6.13 4.15
CA LEU A 71 -19.21 -5.40 5.41
C LEU A 71 -19.59 -3.94 5.10
N SER A 72 -20.89 -3.63 5.08
CA SER A 72 -21.43 -2.34 4.61
C SER A 72 -22.03 -1.44 5.72
N SER A 73 -22.55 -1.98 6.83
CA SER A 73 -22.91 -1.23 8.05
C SER A 73 -23.23 -2.17 9.24
N ALA A 74 -23.11 -1.66 10.47
CA ALA A 74 -23.44 -2.21 11.81
C ALA A 74 -23.50 -3.75 11.96
N ALA A 75 -22.59 -4.30 12.78
CA ALA A 75 -22.63 -5.64 13.38
C ALA A 75 -23.22 -6.74 12.48
N ALA A 76 -22.39 -7.37 11.64
CA ALA A 76 -22.84 -8.51 10.84
C ALA A 76 -23.06 -9.72 11.75
N ALA A 77 -24.29 -9.93 12.20
CA ALA A 77 -24.69 -11.14 12.94
C ALA A 77 -24.90 -12.29 11.97
N SER A 78 -24.25 -13.42 12.25
CA SER A 78 -24.21 -14.55 11.33
C SER A 78 -24.05 -15.86 12.11
N CYS A 79 -24.87 -16.85 11.74
CA CYS A 79 -24.75 -18.24 12.19
C CYS A 79 -24.34 -19.14 11.02
N HIS A 80 -23.56 -20.17 11.29
CA HIS A 80 -23.14 -21.16 10.29
C HIS A 80 -22.61 -22.43 10.96
N ASN A 81 -22.54 -23.53 10.22
CA ASN A 81 -21.99 -24.79 10.71
C ASN A 81 -20.52 -24.61 11.13
N SER A 82 -20.11 -25.27 12.21
CA SER A 82 -18.75 -25.15 12.78
C SER A 82 -17.61 -25.65 11.89
N THR A 83 -17.91 -26.17 10.70
CA THR A 83 -16.93 -26.74 9.77
C THR A 83 -16.62 -25.84 8.57
N GLU A 84 -17.51 -24.91 8.23
CA GLU A 84 -17.41 -24.11 7.00
C GLU A 84 -16.81 -22.73 7.29
N PRO A 85 -15.85 -22.25 6.48
CA PRO A 85 -15.39 -20.88 6.60
C PRO A 85 -16.43 -19.89 6.07
N LYS A 86 -16.51 -18.72 6.71
CA LYS A 86 -17.22 -17.57 6.17
C LYS A 86 -16.26 -16.52 5.65
N PHE A 87 -16.58 -15.95 4.49
CA PHE A 87 -15.77 -14.93 3.84
C PHE A 87 -16.47 -13.58 3.86
N TYR A 88 -15.69 -12.55 4.13
CA TYR A 88 -16.15 -11.18 4.16
C TYR A 88 -15.23 -10.28 3.36
N SER A 89 -15.73 -9.13 2.94
CA SER A 89 -14.90 -8.10 2.31
C SER A 89 -15.23 -6.71 2.83
N LEU A 90 -14.20 -5.86 2.90
CA LEU A 90 -14.29 -4.47 3.31
C LEU A 90 -13.43 -3.62 2.39
N ASN A 91 -14.00 -2.54 1.84
CA ASN A 91 -13.27 -1.60 1.00
C ASN A 91 -12.67 -0.48 1.85
N VAL A 92 -11.33 -0.39 1.84
CA VAL A 92 -10.61 0.76 2.38
C VAL A 92 -10.38 1.74 1.24
N VAL A 93 -11.24 2.75 1.17
CA VAL A 93 -11.32 3.70 0.04
C VAL A 93 -10.37 4.89 0.15
N GLN A 94 -9.76 5.08 1.32
CA GLN A 94 -8.87 6.20 1.60
C GLN A 94 -7.77 5.75 2.57
N VAL A 95 -6.65 6.48 2.57
CA VAL A 95 -5.50 6.17 3.42
C VAL A 95 -5.89 6.23 4.89
N ALA A 96 -5.72 5.11 5.58
CA ALA A 96 -6.12 4.95 6.97
C ALA A 96 -4.91 4.72 7.87
N GLN A 97 -5.04 5.09 9.14
CA GLN A 97 -4.06 4.76 10.16
C GLN A 97 -4.20 3.31 10.63
N GLN A 98 -5.43 2.82 10.72
CA GLN A 98 -5.72 1.51 11.31
C GLN A 98 -7.00 0.95 10.68
N LEU A 99 -7.01 -0.37 10.51
CA LEU A 99 -8.20 -1.18 10.26
C LEU A 99 -8.33 -2.18 11.41
N LYS A 100 -9.45 -2.12 12.13
CA LYS A 100 -9.77 -3.01 13.24
C LYS A 100 -11.01 -3.84 12.88
N LEU A 101 -10.94 -5.15 13.06
CA LEU A 101 -12.07 -6.07 12.96
C LEU A 101 -12.24 -6.76 14.31
N GLY A 102 -13.41 -6.56 14.92
CA GLY A 102 -13.80 -7.16 16.18
C GLY A 102 -14.80 -8.30 15.99
N PHE A 103 -14.90 -9.11 17.03
CA PHE A 103 -15.72 -10.30 17.08
C PHE A 103 -16.44 -10.33 18.42
N LYS A 104 -17.76 -10.59 18.37
CA LYS A 104 -18.61 -10.72 19.55
C LYS A 104 -19.46 -11.97 19.40
N SER A 105 -19.23 -12.95 20.27
CA SER A 105 -20.14 -14.07 20.42
C SER A 105 -21.32 -13.63 21.30
N PRO A 106 -22.58 -13.96 20.93
CA PRO A 106 -23.67 -13.83 21.88
C PRO A 106 -23.38 -14.73 23.10
N ASN A 107 -23.39 -14.15 24.29
CA ASN A 107 -23.09 -14.88 25.53
C ASN A 107 -24.31 -15.70 26.02
N ASN A 108 -23.99 -16.89 26.53
CA ASN A 108 -24.63 -17.65 27.62
C ASN A 108 -25.70 -18.71 27.33
N SER A 109 -25.25 -19.97 27.24
CA SER A 109 -25.74 -21.06 28.11
C SER A 109 -24.83 -22.29 28.14
N THR A 110 -23.91 -22.45 27.18
CA THR A 110 -22.93 -23.53 27.16
C THR A 110 -21.52 -22.93 27.20
N GLY A 111 -20.69 -23.29 28.18
CA GLY A 111 -19.33 -22.75 28.39
C GLY A 111 -18.31 -23.09 27.29
N ARG A 112 -18.71 -23.12 26.02
CA ARG A 112 -17.85 -23.41 24.87
C ARG A 112 -17.58 -22.13 24.08
N ASN A 113 -16.49 -21.46 24.43
CA ASN A 113 -15.88 -20.46 23.57
C ASN A 113 -15.40 -21.17 22.29
N HIS A 114 -16.11 -20.96 21.19
CA HIS A 114 -15.67 -21.41 19.87
C HIS A 114 -14.43 -20.61 19.49
N GLN A 115 -13.32 -21.31 19.26
CA GLN A 115 -12.09 -20.69 18.78
C GLN A 115 -12.25 -20.42 17.30
N ILE A 116 -12.13 -19.15 16.91
CA ILE A 116 -12.28 -18.74 15.52
C ILE A 116 -11.00 -18.03 15.09
N MET A 117 -10.38 -18.58 14.06
CA MET A 117 -9.26 -17.94 13.37
C MET A 117 -9.80 -16.99 12.31
N CYS A 118 -9.26 -15.79 12.26
CA CYS A 118 -9.48 -14.84 11.19
C CYS A 118 -8.19 -14.70 10.38
N TYR A 119 -8.30 -14.85 9.07
CA TYR A 119 -7.24 -14.58 8.11
C TYR A 119 -7.64 -13.37 7.26
N ALA A 120 -6.71 -12.47 6.99
CA ALA A 120 -6.94 -11.29 6.17
C ALA A 120 -5.93 -11.18 5.04
N ARG A 121 -6.39 -10.71 3.89
CA ARG A 121 -5.55 -10.49 2.71
C ARG A 121 -6.06 -9.35 1.85
N LEU A 122 -5.13 -8.52 1.36
CA LEU A 122 -5.43 -7.41 0.46
C LEU A 122 -5.69 -7.92 -0.96
N ASN A 123 -6.82 -7.50 -1.52
CA ASN A 123 -7.28 -7.74 -2.88
C ASN A 123 -7.42 -9.21 -3.28
N ALA A 124 -7.16 -10.19 -2.42
CA ALA A 124 -7.35 -11.60 -2.74
C ALA A 124 -7.98 -12.35 -1.56
N LEU A 125 -8.65 -13.47 -1.83
CA LEU A 125 -9.17 -14.32 -0.76
C LEU A 125 -8.02 -14.93 0.05
N PRO A 126 -8.12 -14.97 1.39
CA PRO A 126 -7.20 -15.73 2.22
C PRO A 126 -7.39 -17.24 1.99
N GLY A 127 -6.29 -17.99 1.85
CA GLY A 127 -6.33 -19.46 1.73
C GLY A 127 -6.21 -20.19 3.07
N ASN A 128 -5.76 -21.45 3.04
CA ASN A 128 -5.61 -22.31 4.22
C ASN A 128 -4.15 -22.38 4.72
N ASP A 129 -3.21 -22.05 3.86
CA ASP A 129 -1.76 -22.12 4.04
C ASP A 129 -1.17 -20.77 4.47
N ASN A 130 0.04 -20.81 5.02
CA ASN A 130 0.72 -19.62 5.54
C ASN A 130 1.11 -18.60 4.46
N GLU A 131 1.22 -19.01 3.20
CA GLU A 131 1.62 -18.14 2.10
C GLU A 131 0.43 -17.42 1.42
N SER A 132 -0.80 -17.76 1.81
CA SER A 132 -2.01 -17.25 1.15
C SER A 132 -2.79 -16.23 1.99
N HIS A 133 -2.16 -15.62 3.00
CA HIS A 133 -2.73 -14.56 3.81
C HIS A 133 -1.67 -13.54 4.26
N ASP A 134 -2.09 -12.31 4.53
CA ASP A 134 -1.19 -11.23 4.98
C ASP A 134 -1.18 -11.13 6.52
N TYR A 135 -2.31 -11.43 7.16
CA TYR A 135 -2.48 -11.39 8.61
C TYR A 135 -3.34 -12.57 9.09
N SER A 136 -3.08 -13.04 10.31
CA SER A 136 -3.93 -14.02 10.99
C SER A 136 -4.00 -13.74 12.49
N VAL A 137 -5.15 -14.06 13.10
CA VAL A 137 -5.38 -13.90 14.55
C VAL A 137 -6.47 -14.84 15.03
N GLU A 138 -6.43 -15.26 16.29
CA GLU A 138 -7.59 -15.89 16.95
C GLU A 138 -8.58 -14.79 17.36
N ILE A 139 -9.48 -14.44 16.44
CA ILE A 139 -10.36 -13.27 16.58
C ILE A 139 -11.33 -13.39 17.77
N SER A 140 -11.59 -14.61 18.23
CA SER A 140 -12.37 -14.89 19.43
C SER A 140 -11.68 -14.45 20.73
N LYS A 141 -10.35 -14.25 20.73
CA LYS A 141 -9.58 -13.76 21.89
C LYS A 141 -9.25 -12.28 21.79
N GLU A 142 -8.85 -11.83 20.62
CA GLU A 142 -8.42 -10.45 20.41
C GLU A 142 -8.84 -9.94 19.02
N PRO A 143 -9.13 -8.64 18.85
CA PRO A 143 -9.50 -8.09 17.56
C PRO A 143 -8.33 -8.12 16.58
N LEU A 144 -8.62 -8.35 15.30
CA LEU A 144 -7.64 -8.17 14.24
C LEU A 144 -7.32 -6.68 14.09
N LEU A 145 -6.05 -6.31 14.18
CA LEU A 145 -5.57 -4.95 14.01
C LEU A 145 -4.53 -4.89 12.89
N ILE A 146 -4.85 -4.17 11.81
CA ILE A 146 -3.95 -3.89 10.70
C ILE A 146 -3.55 -2.42 10.78
N LEU A 147 -2.27 -2.17 11.03
CA LEU A 147 -1.70 -0.82 11.10
C LEU A 147 -1.33 -0.31 9.71
N LEU A 148 -1.63 0.97 9.44
CA LEU A 148 -1.40 1.66 8.17
C LEU A 148 -1.80 0.79 6.97
N PRO A 149 -3.06 0.32 6.89
CA PRO A 149 -3.49 -0.58 5.82
C PRO A 149 -3.38 0.12 4.45
N ASN A 150 -3.07 -0.67 3.42
CA ASN A 150 -3.23 -0.21 2.05
C ASN A 150 -4.73 -0.05 1.72
N MET A 151 -5.02 0.92 0.87
CA MET A 151 -6.28 1.06 0.17
C MET A 151 -6.51 -0.12 -0.76
N GLY A 152 -7.78 -0.46 -0.95
CA GLY A 152 -8.21 -1.62 -1.71
C GLY A 152 -9.27 -2.44 -0.98
N THR A 153 -9.59 -3.59 -1.54
CA THR A 153 -10.56 -4.52 -0.96
C THR A 153 -9.83 -5.51 -0.07
N TRP A 154 -10.05 -5.42 1.24
CA TRP A 154 -9.59 -6.44 2.17
C TRP A 154 -10.59 -7.58 2.22
N TYR A 155 -10.10 -8.80 2.09
CA TYR A 155 -10.91 -10.01 2.27
C TYR A 155 -10.53 -10.68 3.59
N PHE A 156 -11.54 -11.17 4.29
CA PHE A 156 -11.41 -11.86 5.56
C PHE A 156 -12.01 -13.24 5.45
N LYS A 157 -11.37 -14.21 6.10
CA LYS A 157 -11.86 -15.57 6.22
C LYS A 157 -11.91 -15.93 7.70
N LEU A 158 -13.11 -16.21 8.19
CA LEU A 158 -13.33 -16.72 9.54
C LEU A 158 -13.45 -18.24 9.46
N GLN A 159 -12.56 -18.92 10.16
CA GLN A 159 -12.49 -20.37 10.22
C GLN A 159 -12.65 -20.81 11.69
N PRO A 160 -13.77 -21.48 12.04
CA PRO A 160 -13.86 -22.14 13.33
C PRO A 160 -12.83 -23.29 13.41
N LEU A 161 -12.15 -23.41 14.54
CA LEU A 161 -11.26 -24.54 14.83
C LEU A 161 -12.09 -25.72 15.33
N ARG A 162 -11.92 -26.89 14.71
CA ARG A 162 -12.55 -28.13 15.19
C ARG A 162 -11.94 -28.53 16.53
N ARG A 163 -12.78 -28.76 17.54
CA ARG A 163 -12.38 -29.54 18.72
C ARG A 163 -12.49 -31.01 18.36
N TYR A 164 -11.44 -31.77 18.65
CA TYR A 164 -11.33 -33.21 18.34
C TYR A 164 -12.39 -34.11 19.02
N GLN A 165 -13.29 -33.56 19.84
CA GLN A 165 -14.22 -34.32 20.69
C GLN A 165 -15.71 -34.05 20.43
N GLU A 166 -16.08 -33.33 19.38
CA GLU A 166 -17.49 -33.02 19.08
C GLU A 166 -17.92 -33.67 17.76
N GLU A 167 -18.72 -34.73 17.85
CA GLU A 167 -19.28 -35.47 16.69
C GLU A 167 -20.43 -34.72 16.00
N GLU A 168 -21.11 -33.81 16.70
CA GLU A 168 -22.18 -32.97 16.13
C GLU A 168 -21.71 -31.53 15.90
N SER A 169 -21.77 -31.08 14.64
CA SER A 169 -21.43 -29.72 14.23
C SER A 169 -22.54 -28.75 14.68
N GLN A 170 -22.42 -28.22 15.89
CA GLN A 170 -23.30 -27.13 16.33
C GLN A 170 -23.03 -25.84 15.54
N PRO A 171 -24.06 -25.04 15.26
CA PRO A 171 -23.88 -23.78 14.54
C PRO A 171 -23.16 -22.75 15.42
N VAL A 172 -22.15 -22.10 14.86
CA VAL A 172 -21.42 -21.00 15.47
C VAL A 172 -22.07 -19.69 15.05
N CYS A 173 -22.63 -18.99 16.02
CA CYS A 173 -23.22 -17.66 15.86
C CYS A 173 -22.30 -16.59 16.42
N TYR A 174 -22.12 -15.51 15.68
CA TYR A 174 -21.32 -14.36 16.10
C TYR A 174 -21.78 -13.09 15.42
N SER A 175 -21.35 -11.95 15.95
CA SER A 175 -21.45 -10.65 15.30
C SER A 175 -20.06 -10.04 15.13
N MET A 176 -19.85 -9.34 14.02
CA MET A 176 -18.59 -8.65 13.76
C MET A 176 -18.79 -7.14 13.64
N ASP A 177 -17.98 -6.40 14.37
CA ASP A 177 -17.81 -4.95 14.22
C ASP A 177 -16.50 -4.63 13.52
N TRP A 178 -16.46 -3.54 12.78
CA TRP A 178 -15.25 -3.09 12.12
C TRP A 178 -15.11 -1.58 12.23
N GLN A 179 -13.87 -1.11 12.19
CA GLN A 179 -13.55 0.30 12.25
C GLN A 179 -12.34 0.59 11.38
N VAL A 180 -12.46 1.59 10.50
CA VAL A 180 -11.35 2.15 9.74
C VAL A 180 -11.05 3.53 10.32
N LYS A 181 -9.90 3.68 10.98
CA LYS A 181 -9.47 4.97 11.55
C LYS A 181 -8.75 5.77 10.47
N VAL A 182 -9.39 6.85 10.03
CA VAL A 182 -8.84 7.77 9.02
C VAL A 182 -8.59 9.13 9.64
N CYS A 183 -7.56 9.83 9.18
CA CYS A 183 -7.28 11.20 9.57
C CYS A 183 -8.23 12.18 8.87
N SER A 184 -8.77 13.13 9.63
CA SER A 184 -9.64 14.18 9.09
C SER A 184 -8.84 15.34 8.51
N ASN A 185 -9.49 16.16 7.67
CA ASN A 185 -9.04 17.52 7.32
C ASN A 185 -7.64 17.64 6.70
N GLY A 186 -7.28 16.75 5.76
CA GLY A 186 -5.99 16.84 5.07
C GLY A 186 -4.80 16.63 6.00
N MET A 187 -5.00 15.87 7.09
CA MET A 187 -3.94 15.43 8.00
C MET A 187 -3.59 13.97 7.72
N ALA A 188 -2.35 13.59 8.02
CA ALA A 188 -1.86 12.21 7.98
C ALA A 188 -0.70 12.05 8.98
N GLY A 189 0.03 10.95 8.86
CA GLY A 189 1.16 10.62 9.71
C GLY A 189 0.76 10.05 11.08
N PRO A 190 1.76 9.81 11.94
CA PRO A 190 1.52 9.34 13.31
C PRO A 190 0.55 10.26 14.03
N ASN A 191 -0.50 9.69 14.64
CA ASN A 191 -1.53 10.45 15.38
C ASN A 191 -2.22 11.58 14.59
N CYS A 192 -2.18 11.54 13.25
CA CYS A 192 -2.78 12.56 12.38
C CYS A 192 -2.20 13.97 12.64
N SER A 193 -0.93 14.05 13.02
CA SER A 193 -0.27 15.31 13.40
C SER A 193 0.33 16.07 12.21
N SER A 194 0.39 15.45 11.04
CA SER A 194 1.16 15.96 9.90
C SER A 194 0.27 16.43 8.77
N ARG A 195 0.60 17.57 8.15
CA ARG A 195 -0.16 18.08 7.01
C ARG A 195 0.07 17.24 5.76
N THR A 196 -0.98 17.13 4.96
CA THR A 196 -0.95 16.52 3.63
C THR A 196 -1.03 17.58 2.54
N GLN A 197 -0.45 17.27 1.38
CA GLN A 197 -0.61 18.04 0.16
C GLN A 197 -0.99 17.09 -0.97
N VAL A 198 -2.00 17.45 -1.75
CA VAL A 198 -2.39 16.70 -2.94
C VAL A 198 -1.68 17.30 -4.15
N LEU A 199 -0.98 16.47 -4.92
CA LEU A 199 -0.38 16.85 -6.19
C LEU A 199 -1.31 16.45 -7.34
N LYS A 200 -1.58 17.39 -8.24
CA LYS A 200 -2.40 17.17 -9.43
C LYS A 200 -1.53 16.95 -10.67
N GLY A 201 -1.90 15.97 -11.47
CA GLY A 201 -1.25 15.69 -12.75
C GLY A 201 -1.56 16.79 -13.76
N VAL A 202 -0.52 17.40 -14.32
CA VAL A 202 -0.59 18.37 -15.41
C VAL A 202 -0.10 17.69 -16.68
N HIS A 203 -0.92 17.72 -17.73
CA HIS A 203 -0.56 17.23 -19.05
C HIS A 203 -0.22 18.40 -19.97
N PHE A 204 0.97 18.39 -20.56
CA PHE A 204 1.47 19.47 -21.42
C PHE A 204 1.12 19.26 -22.92
N GLY A 205 0.23 18.33 -23.26
CA GLY A 205 -0.32 18.15 -24.61
C GLY A 205 0.59 17.45 -25.64
N LEU A 206 1.86 17.22 -25.31
CA LEU A 206 2.80 16.47 -26.15
C LEU A 206 2.82 14.99 -25.75
N ARG A 207 2.65 14.07 -26.73
CA ARG A 207 2.62 12.61 -26.50
C ARG A 207 3.90 12.07 -25.82
N THR A 208 5.02 12.77 -25.94
CA THR A 208 6.33 12.39 -25.39
C THR A 208 6.62 13.02 -24.03
N MET A 209 5.82 13.99 -23.58
CA MET A 209 6.06 14.64 -22.29
C MET A 209 5.52 13.80 -21.13
N PRO A 210 6.29 13.69 -20.02
CA PRO A 210 5.84 12.99 -18.83
C PRO A 210 4.65 13.74 -18.20
N TYR A 211 3.78 12.99 -17.52
CA TYR A 211 2.84 13.59 -16.58
C TYR A 211 3.61 14.20 -15.42
N VAL A 212 3.40 15.49 -15.15
CA VAL A 212 4.06 16.19 -14.04
C VAL A 212 3.03 16.43 -12.95
N TYR A 213 3.32 15.98 -11.73
CA TYR A 213 2.43 16.16 -10.59
C TYR A 213 2.92 17.34 -9.75
N LEU A 214 2.08 18.37 -9.61
CA LEU A 214 2.41 19.61 -8.89
C LEU A 214 1.37 19.90 -7.80
N PRO A 215 1.74 20.59 -6.70
CA PRO A 215 0.77 20.99 -5.68
C PRO A 215 -0.36 21.83 -6.27
N ASP A 216 -1.57 21.66 -5.74
CA ASP A 216 -2.78 22.39 -6.20
C ASP A 216 -2.71 23.91 -5.96
N VAL A 217 -1.68 24.39 -5.25
CA VAL A 217 -1.53 25.79 -4.85
C VAL A 217 -0.47 26.46 -5.72
N THR A 218 -0.95 27.23 -6.70
CA THR A 218 -0.22 28.14 -7.60
C THR A 218 0.63 27.49 -8.69
N LYS A 219 0.75 28.21 -9.81
CA LYS A 219 1.58 27.92 -11.00
C LYS A 219 3.10 27.88 -10.71
N SER A 220 3.51 27.40 -9.55
CA SER A 220 4.90 27.22 -9.17
C SER A 220 5.36 25.83 -9.63
N LYS A 221 6.41 25.78 -10.45
CA LYS A 221 7.04 24.52 -10.91
C LYS A 221 7.80 23.77 -9.80
N THR A 222 7.83 24.33 -8.58
CA THR A 222 8.60 23.83 -7.45
C THR A 222 7.73 23.66 -6.20
N ILE A 223 7.90 22.50 -5.54
CA ILE A 223 7.28 22.17 -4.25
C ILE A 223 8.03 22.93 -3.17
N LYS A 224 7.36 23.89 -2.52
CA LYS A 224 7.93 24.57 -1.35
C LYS A 224 7.68 23.71 -0.12
N VAL A 225 8.69 22.96 0.29
CA VAL A 225 8.67 22.24 1.57
C VAL A 225 8.84 23.28 2.68
N HIS A 226 7.79 23.54 3.46
CA HIS A 226 7.91 24.31 4.70
C HIS A 226 8.00 23.32 5.86
N PRO A 227 9.01 23.44 6.74
CA PRO A 227 8.91 22.84 8.06
C PRO A 227 7.64 23.40 8.69
N ALA A 228 6.70 22.53 9.08
CA ALA A 228 5.57 22.99 9.83
C ALA A 228 6.10 23.57 11.15
N ASN A 229 5.95 24.88 11.35
CA ASN A 229 6.11 25.46 12.68
C ASN A 229 5.05 24.81 13.56
N SER A 230 5.47 23.81 14.34
CA SER A 230 4.63 23.18 15.34
C SER A 230 4.43 24.19 16.47
N THR A 231 3.45 25.07 16.35
CA THR A 231 2.80 25.66 17.54
C THR A 231 1.90 24.60 18.15
N SER A 232 2.51 23.55 18.68
CA SER A 232 1.89 22.64 19.62
C SER A 232 2.81 22.59 20.82
N THR A 233 2.28 22.93 21.98
CA THR A 233 2.88 22.76 23.30
C THR A 233 3.07 21.26 23.61
N ALA A 234 3.90 20.59 22.83
CA ALA A 234 4.31 19.21 23.03
C ALA A 234 5.66 19.23 23.75
N THR A 235 5.58 19.01 25.06
CA THR A 235 6.71 18.71 25.91
C THR A 235 7.43 17.45 25.43
N LYS A 236 8.77 17.56 25.38
CA LYS A 236 9.81 16.52 25.21
C LYS A 236 10.17 16.06 23.79
N SER A 237 11.30 16.61 23.34
CA SER A 237 12.44 15.96 22.63
C SER A 237 12.17 14.69 21.82
N SER A 238 12.22 14.80 20.48
CA SER A 238 12.62 13.79 19.47
C SER A 238 11.68 13.61 18.27
N ASP A 239 10.47 14.19 18.29
CA ASP A 239 9.52 13.99 17.18
C ASP A 239 9.94 14.75 15.92
N SER A 240 10.54 14.01 14.99
CA SER A 240 10.78 14.45 13.62
C SER A 240 9.46 14.84 12.97
N ALA A 241 9.32 16.09 12.52
CA ALA A 241 8.13 16.52 11.80
C ALA A 241 7.99 15.78 10.47
N TRP A 242 6.76 15.49 10.04
CA TRP A 242 6.48 14.87 8.74
C TRP A 242 5.69 15.78 7.81
N THR A 243 5.83 15.55 6.52
CA THR A 243 4.97 16.13 5.48
C THR A 243 4.64 15.05 4.46
N TYR A 244 3.36 14.90 4.13
CA TYR A 244 2.89 13.87 3.22
C TYR A 244 2.37 14.47 1.91
N TYR A 245 2.71 13.84 0.80
CA TYR A 245 2.25 14.20 -0.54
C TYR A 245 1.49 13.04 -1.15
N PHE A 246 0.32 13.33 -1.70
CA PHE A 246 -0.60 12.37 -2.29
C PHE A 246 -0.74 12.65 -3.77
N PHE A 247 -0.63 11.63 -4.61
CA PHE A 247 -0.90 11.78 -6.04
C PHE A 247 -1.38 10.46 -6.62
N ASN A 248 -2.23 10.55 -7.64
CA ASN A 248 -2.75 9.39 -8.34
C ASN A 248 -2.13 9.34 -9.73
N THR A 249 -1.45 8.23 -10.05
CA THR A 249 -0.92 8.01 -11.37
C THR A 249 -2.08 7.60 -12.30
N SER A 250 -2.36 8.44 -13.29
CA SER A 250 -3.50 8.24 -14.21
C SER A 250 -3.38 6.98 -15.09
N LYS A 251 -4.51 6.56 -15.67
CA LYS A 251 -4.60 5.44 -16.63
C LYS A 251 -3.54 5.52 -17.73
N GLY A 252 -2.70 4.49 -17.83
CA GLY A 252 -1.65 4.39 -18.87
C GLY A 252 -0.30 5.02 -18.49
N THR A 253 -0.07 5.28 -17.21
CA THR A 253 1.25 5.63 -16.64
C THR A 253 2.01 4.42 -16.10
N SER A 254 1.31 3.32 -15.89
CA SER A 254 1.87 2.01 -15.54
C SER A 254 2.97 1.57 -16.49
N GLY A 255 4.01 0.93 -15.94
CA GLY A 255 5.12 0.42 -16.75
C GLY A 255 6.03 1.49 -17.37
N LYS A 256 5.78 2.79 -17.12
CA LYS A 256 6.71 3.89 -17.44
C LYS A 256 7.72 4.05 -16.30
N ASN A 257 8.38 5.20 -16.22
CA ASN A 257 9.24 5.55 -15.08
C ASN A 257 8.61 6.74 -14.34
N MET A 258 8.67 6.70 -13.01
CA MET A 258 8.33 7.84 -12.15
C MET A 258 9.62 8.53 -11.74
N TYR A 259 9.67 9.84 -11.99
CA TYR A 259 10.77 10.70 -11.58
C TYR A 259 10.30 11.60 -10.42
N ILE A 260 10.95 11.48 -9.27
CA ILE A 260 10.66 12.27 -8.07
C ILE A 260 11.85 13.20 -7.83
N ARG A 261 11.61 14.51 -7.83
CA ARG A 261 12.62 15.53 -7.51
C ARG A 261 12.20 16.25 -6.23
N VAL A 262 13.10 16.29 -5.27
CA VAL A 262 12.95 17.02 -4.01
C VAL A 262 14.01 18.11 -3.97
N GLU A 263 13.57 19.37 -3.87
CA GLU A 263 14.45 20.53 -3.81
C GLU A 263 14.21 21.26 -2.49
N PRO A 264 15.04 21.01 -1.47
CA PRO A 264 14.92 21.74 -0.22
C PRO A 264 15.47 23.17 -0.41
N ARG A 265 14.87 24.13 0.29
CA ARG A 265 15.26 25.56 0.21
C ARG A 265 16.56 25.87 0.95
N SER A 266 16.90 25.03 1.92
CA SER A 266 18.11 25.08 2.73
C SER A 266 18.60 23.65 2.94
N ARG A 267 19.81 23.47 3.50
CA ARG A 267 20.39 22.15 3.80
C ARG A 267 19.64 21.45 4.94
N ILE A 268 18.39 21.09 4.70
CA ILE A 268 17.57 20.32 5.63
C ILE A 268 17.86 18.85 5.32
N GLU A 269 18.34 18.12 6.33
CA GLU A 269 18.39 16.67 6.23
C GLU A 269 16.97 16.10 6.34
N PHE A 270 16.63 15.24 5.38
CA PHE A 270 15.36 14.54 5.37
C PHE A 270 15.54 13.07 5.05
N ASP A 271 14.62 12.26 5.56
CA ASP A 271 14.37 10.93 5.04
C ASP A 271 13.11 10.97 4.17
N LEU A 272 13.13 10.23 3.07
CA LEU A 272 12.00 10.11 2.16
C LEU A 272 11.50 8.67 2.18
N TYR A 273 10.18 8.51 2.28
CA TYR A 273 9.52 7.22 2.28
C TYR A 273 8.38 7.26 1.27
N VAL A 274 8.28 6.23 0.42
CA VAL A 274 7.26 6.13 -0.62
C VAL A 274 6.52 4.82 -0.43
N ARG A 275 5.20 4.87 -0.58
CA ARG A 275 4.36 3.68 -0.53
C ARG A 275 3.19 3.80 -1.50
N TYR A 276 2.91 2.70 -2.19
CA TYR A 276 1.79 2.55 -3.09
C TYR A 276 0.53 2.20 -2.29
N SER A 277 -0.53 2.99 -2.50
CA SER A 277 -1.85 2.82 -1.91
C SER A 277 -1.91 2.82 -0.38
N GLY A 278 -0.84 3.18 0.34
CA GLY A 278 -0.82 3.18 1.81
C GLY A 278 0.05 4.27 2.38
N LEU A 279 -0.16 4.62 3.65
CA LEU A 279 0.65 5.64 4.33
C LEU A 279 2.06 5.10 4.62
N PRO A 280 3.14 5.79 4.20
CA PRO A 280 4.48 5.39 4.58
C PRO A 280 4.82 5.80 6.02
N SER A 281 5.63 4.97 6.68
CA SER A 281 6.27 5.25 7.96
C SER A 281 7.72 4.75 7.94
N VAL A 282 8.44 4.95 9.05
CA VAL A 282 9.81 4.42 9.21
C VAL A 282 9.85 2.91 9.09
N ASP A 283 8.84 2.22 9.62
CA ASP A 283 8.77 0.76 9.67
C ASP A 283 8.08 0.16 8.43
N LEU A 284 7.24 0.95 7.75
CA LEU A 284 6.41 0.49 6.65
C LEU A 284 6.45 1.42 5.44
N TRP A 285 7.24 1.01 4.45
CA TRP A 285 7.48 1.71 3.18
C TRP A 285 7.69 0.70 2.06
N ASP A 286 7.50 1.12 0.80
CA ASP A 286 7.87 0.32 -0.39
C ASP A 286 9.24 0.73 -0.91
N TYR A 287 9.52 2.04 -0.89
CA TYR A 287 10.82 2.62 -1.18
C TYR A 287 11.20 3.64 -0.11
N CYS A 288 12.49 3.73 0.22
CA CYS A 288 12.97 4.79 1.09
C CYS A 288 14.32 5.34 0.64
N TYR A 289 14.58 6.57 1.04
CA TYR A 289 15.88 7.20 1.01
C TYR A 289 16.19 7.72 2.40
N ARG A 290 17.28 7.21 2.99
CA ARG A 290 17.72 7.53 4.35
C ARG A 290 19.22 7.42 4.42
N ASN A 291 19.87 8.32 5.15
CA ASN A 291 21.33 8.33 5.35
C ASN A 291 22.10 8.20 4.02
N HIS A 292 21.69 8.98 3.02
CA HIS A 292 22.24 9.01 1.67
C HIS A 292 22.13 7.72 0.84
N LYS A 293 21.37 6.73 1.30
CA LYS A 293 21.13 5.46 0.60
C LYS A 293 19.67 5.33 0.18
N ALA A 294 19.45 4.85 -1.03
CA ALA A 294 18.12 4.52 -1.56
C ALA A 294 17.92 3.00 -1.47
N GLU A 295 16.76 2.58 -0.97
CA GLU A 295 16.40 1.18 -0.74
C GLU A 295 14.97 0.92 -1.25
N GLY A 296 14.73 -0.28 -1.79
CA GLY A 296 13.41 -0.74 -2.20
C GLY A 296 13.12 -2.12 -1.61
N LYS A 297 11.90 -2.37 -1.15
CA LYS A 297 11.49 -3.70 -0.66
C LYS A 297 11.36 -4.70 -1.81
N ASN A 298 11.52 -5.99 -1.52
CA ASN A 298 11.27 -7.09 -2.47
C ASN A 298 12.04 -6.99 -3.80
N ASN A 299 13.31 -6.56 -3.77
CA ASN A 299 14.15 -6.33 -4.96
C ASN A 299 13.56 -5.31 -5.96
N SER A 300 12.60 -4.50 -5.54
CA SER A 300 12.12 -3.37 -6.32
C SER A 300 13.22 -2.31 -6.42
N ILE A 301 13.34 -1.67 -7.59
CA ILE A 301 14.51 -0.83 -7.88
C ILE A 301 14.14 0.65 -7.85
N MET A 302 14.73 1.35 -6.88
CA MET A 302 14.76 2.81 -6.81
C MET A 302 16.19 3.25 -7.06
N PHE A 303 16.38 4.15 -8.02
CA PHE A 303 17.70 4.69 -8.35
C PHE A 303 17.79 6.13 -7.88
N LYS A 304 18.78 6.42 -7.03
CA LYS A 304 19.24 7.78 -6.78
C LYS A 304 20.06 8.23 -7.98
N VAL A 305 19.68 9.34 -8.62
CA VAL A 305 20.32 9.79 -9.87
C VAL A 305 21.19 11.03 -9.65
N TYR A 306 20.81 11.91 -8.74
CA TYR A 306 21.55 13.15 -8.52
C TYR A 306 21.37 13.68 -7.10
N GLU A 307 22.45 14.23 -6.55
CA GLU A 307 22.47 15.02 -5.32
C GLU A 307 23.19 16.33 -5.65
N ALA A 308 22.48 17.46 -5.56
CA ALA A 308 23.04 18.76 -5.86
C ALA A 308 24.03 19.16 -4.77
N ALA A 309 25.29 19.39 -5.13
CA ALA A 309 26.38 19.66 -4.18
C ALA A 309 26.14 20.89 -3.28
N ASN A 310 25.39 21.89 -3.75
CA ASN A 310 25.27 23.17 -3.05
C ASN A 310 23.92 23.39 -2.36
N GLU A 311 22.86 22.68 -2.78
CA GLU A 311 21.48 22.93 -2.33
C GLU A 311 20.80 21.68 -1.71
N GLY A 312 21.47 20.52 -1.67
CA GLY A 312 20.91 19.31 -1.05
C GLY A 312 19.69 18.73 -1.78
N GLY A 313 19.44 19.16 -3.01
CA GLY A 313 18.37 18.63 -3.86
C GLY A 313 18.66 17.21 -4.31
N ILE A 314 17.65 16.35 -4.28
CA ILE A 314 17.79 14.92 -4.60
C ILE A 314 16.76 14.50 -5.63
N SER A 315 17.20 13.64 -6.55
CA SER A 315 16.38 13.09 -7.62
C SER A 315 16.37 11.58 -7.63
N PHE A 316 15.19 11.00 -7.78
CA PHE A 316 14.95 9.56 -7.76
C PHE A 316 14.19 9.09 -9.00
N TYR A 317 14.52 7.90 -9.47
CA TYR A 317 13.73 7.17 -10.47
C TYR A 317 13.19 5.89 -9.87
N LEU A 318 11.88 5.72 -9.97
CA LEU A 318 11.18 4.45 -9.74
C LEU A 318 10.81 3.87 -11.10
N LEU A 319 11.25 2.65 -11.37
CA LEU A 319 10.94 1.97 -12.63
C LEU A 319 9.64 1.19 -12.49
N TYR A 320 8.85 1.21 -13.56
CA TYR A 320 7.60 0.44 -13.67
C TYR A 320 6.64 0.67 -12.50
N PRO A 321 6.32 1.94 -12.14
CA PRO A 321 5.39 2.19 -11.07
C PRO A 321 4.02 1.63 -11.44
N LYS A 322 3.32 1.09 -10.44
CA LYS A 322 1.90 0.74 -10.55
C LYS A 322 1.06 1.99 -10.80
N GLU A 323 0.00 1.80 -11.57
CA GLU A 323 -1.06 2.80 -11.71
C GLU A 323 -1.89 2.82 -10.43
N GLY A 324 -2.22 4.01 -9.92
CA GLY A 324 -3.05 4.19 -8.72
C GLY A 324 -2.51 5.25 -7.78
N ASP A 325 -2.92 5.18 -6.52
CA ASP A 325 -2.55 6.16 -5.51
C ASP A 325 -1.15 5.92 -4.95
N TRP A 326 -0.36 6.98 -4.89
CA TRP A 326 0.98 7.00 -4.33
C TRP A 326 1.08 8.06 -3.24
N ILE A 327 1.79 7.69 -2.18
CA ILE A 327 2.01 8.57 -1.05
C ILE A 327 3.51 8.68 -0.80
N VAL A 328 4.00 9.91 -0.71
CA VAL A 328 5.39 10.25 -0.35
C VAL A 328 5.38 10.94 1.00
N GLY A 329 6.05 10.36 2.00
CA GLY A 329 6.31 10.96 3.30
C GLY A 329 7.73 11.51 3.36
N LEU A 330 7.87 12.80 3.64
CA LEU A 330 9.13 13.42 4.01
C LEU A 330 9.19 13.53 5.52
N ARG A 331 10.23 12.95 6.12
CA ARG A 331 10.55 13.08 7.54
C ARG A 331 11.69 14.07 7.70
N HIS A 332 11.43 15.18 8.38
CA HIS A 332 12.42 16.22 8.65
C HIS A 332 13.29 15.79 9.83
N LYS A 333 14.61 15.72 9.65
CA LYS A 333 15.52 15.52 10.78
C LYS A 333 15.69 16.85 11.49
N HIS A 334 15.62 16.82 12.83
CA HIS A 334 15.85 18.01 13.62
C HIS A 334 17.30 18.45 13.41
N VAL A 335 17.50 19.64 12.86
CA VAL A 335 18.82 20.29 12.89
C VAL A 335 19.03 20.69 14.35
N GLY A 336 19.90 19.98 15.07
CA GLY A 336 20.27 20.40 16.41
C GLY A 336 20.72 21.85 16.37
N SER A 337 20.14 22.71 17.21
CA SER A 337 20.62 24.06 17.41
C SER A 337 21.99 23.99 18.06
N ASN A 338 23.05 23.77 17.28
CA ASN A 338 24.42 23.96 17.71
C ASN A 338 25.24 24.51 16.54
N ASN A 339 25.79 25.70 16.79
CA ASN A 339 26.77 26.44 16.02
C ASN A 339 26.23 27.22 14.80
N TYR A 340 25.31 28.15 15.05
CA TYR A 340 25.47 29.48 14.44
C TYR A 340 26.51 30.22 15.29
N SER A 341 27.79 29.92 15.05
CA SER A 341 28.84 30.86 15.43
C SER A 341 28.76 32.02 14.44
N ASP A 342 28.25 33.12 14.95
CA ASP A 342 28.55 34.50 14.57
C ASP A 342 29.69 34.62 13.54
N TYR A 343 29.33 34.92 12.30
CA TYR A 343 30.20 35.57 11.32
C TYR A 343 29.29 36.44 10.45
N ASP A 344 28.85 37.54 11.04
CA ASP A 344 28.50 38.78 10.33
C ASP A 344 29.00 39.95 11.18
N GLN A 345 30.28 40.29 11.00
CA GLN A 345 30.78 41.66 11.04
C GLN A 345 31.39 41.98 9.67
#